data_AF-A0A6B3FK05-F1
#
_entry.id   AF-A0A6B3FK05-F1
#
_cell.length_a   1.000
_cell.length_b   1.000
_cell.length_c   1.000
_cell.angle_alpha   90.00
_cell.angle_beta   90.00
_cell.angle_gamma   90.00
#
_symmetry.space_group_name_H-M   'P 1'
#
loop_
_entity.id
_entity.type
_entity.pdbx_description
1 polymer ?
#
loop_
_entity_poly.entity_id
_entity_poly.type
_entity_poly.pdbx_seq_one_letter_code
_entity_poly.pdbx_strand_id
1 'polypeptide(L)' 'FGSTAAIFPVDDETLNYLRLTGRDAQQVALVEAYAKEQGLWLDPKAEPDFSEKLELDLATVVPSIAGPKRPQDRIVLA' A
#
# COMPACT_ATOMS: atom_id res chain seq x y z
N PHE A 1 11.65 0.90 8.23
CA PHE A 1 12.24 2.23 8.49
C PHE A 1 11.92 2.77 9.89
N GLY A 2 11.19 2.05 10.75
CA GLY A 2 11.00 2.43 12.16
C GLY A 2 9.61 2.93 12.55
N SER A 3 8.59 2.82 11.68
CA SER A 3 7.21 3.15 12.03
C SER A 3 6.50 2.05 12.82
N THR A 4 5.44 2.43 13.55
CA THR A 4 4.52 1.49 14.23
C THR A 4 3.71 0.67 13.24
N ALA A 5 3.24 1.30 12.16
CA ALA A 5 2.48 0.67 11.10
C ALA A 5 2.70 1.41 9.78
N ALA A 6 2.46 0.71 8.67
CA ALA A 6 2.31 1.28 7.33
C ALA A 6 1.08 0.63 6.72
N ILE A 7 0.15 1.44 6.21
CA ILE A 7 -1.17 0.99 5.76
C ILE A 7 -1.41 1.54 4.36
N PHE A 8 -1.94 0.68 3.49
CA PHE A 8 -2.51 1.06 2.21
C PHE A 8 -4.04 0.93 2.34
N PRO A 9 -4.84 1.95 1.94
CA PRO A 9 -6.30 1.85 1.98
C PRO A 9 -6.83 0.73 1.09
N VAL A 10 -8.06 0.28 1.37
CA VAL A 10 -8.71 -0.78 0.58
C VAL A 10 -9.13 -0.21 -0.78
N ASP A 11 -8.84 -0.94 -1.84
CA ASP A 11 -9.16 -0.56 -3.22
C ASP A 11 -9.55 -1.78 -4.08
N ASP A 12 -9.73 -1.55 -5.37
CA ASP A 12 -10.06 -2.63 -6.31
C ASP A 12 -8.97 -3.70 -6.38
N GLU A 13 -7.69 -3.33 -6.22
CA GLU A 13 -6.59 -4.29 -6.25
C GLU A 13 -6.60 -5.19 -5.02
N THR A 14 -7.01 -4.65 -3.86
CA THR A 14 -7.29 -5.44 -2.67
C THR A 14 -8.37 -6.50 -2.96
N LEU A 15 -9.46 -6.14 -3.65
CA LEU A 15 -10.50 -7.11 -4.02
C LEU A 15 -10.00 -8.13 -5.05
N ASN A 16 -9.19 -7.71 -6.03
CA ASN A 16 -8.56 -8.61 -7.00
C ASN A 16 -7.71 -9.65 -6.30
N TYR A 17 -6.91 -9.23 -5.32
CA TYR A 17 -6.09 -10.11 -4.50
C TYR A 17 -6.93 -11.09 -3.67
N LEU A 18 -8.04 -10.64 -3.08
CA LEU A 18 -8.95 -11.53 -2.34
C LEU A 18 -9.57 -12.60 -3.25
N ARG A 19 -9.99 -12.24 -4.47
CA ARG A 19 -10.47 -13.20 -5.47
C ARG A 19 -9.37 -14.17 -5.88
N LEU A 20 -8.18 -13.66 -6.19
CA LEU A 20 -7.01 -14.45 -6.60
C LEU A 20 -6.62 -15.48 -5.55
N THR A 21 -6.72 -15.11 -4.27
CA THR A 21 -6.41 -15.99 -3.14
C THR A 21 -7.59 -16.86 -2.71
N GLY A 22 -8.65 -16.94 -3.53
CA GLY A 22 -9.73 -17.92 -3.38
C GLY A 22 -10.81 -17.55 -2.37
N ARG A 23 -11.00 -16.27 -2.04
CA ARG A 23 -12.16 -15.86 -1.24
C ARG A 23 -13.44 -15.95 -2.07
N ASP A 24 -14.51 -16.40 -1.43
CA ASP A 24 -15.79 -16.54 -2.10
C ASP A 24 -16.36 -15.17 -2.50
N ALA A 25 -17.27 -15.17 -3.48
CA ALA A 25 -17.84 -13.95 -4.02
C ALA A 25 -18.65 -13.16 -2.99
N GLN A 26 -19.29 -13.83 -2.03
CA GLN A 26 -20.09 -13.17 -0.99
C GLN A 26 -19.20 -12.41 -0.01
N GLN A 27 -18.07 -13.01 0.38
CA GLN A 27 -17.08 -12.40 1.25
C GLN A 27 -16.42 -11.19 0.58
N VAL A 28 -16.05 -11.30 -0.71
CA VAL A 28 -15.48 -10.15 -1.44
C VAL A 28 -16.48 -9.00 -1.52
N ALA A 29 -17.75 -9.30 -1.83
CA ALA A 29 -18.80 -8.28 -1.87
C ALA A 29 -19.04 -7.62 -0.49
N LEU A 30 -18.98 -8.41 0.59
CA LEU A 30 -19.09 -7.89 1.95
C LEU A 30 -17.94 -6.95 2.28
N VAL A 31 -16.70 -7.32 1.96
CA VAL A 31 -15.52 -6.48 2.20
C VAL A 31 -15.65 -5.15 1.47
N GLU A 32 -16.05 -5.17 0.20
CA GLU A 32 -16.27 -3.97 -0.60
C GLU A 32 -17.33 -3.05 0.01
N ALA A 33 -18.52 -3.61 0.29
CA ALA A 33 -19.63 -2.84 0.84
C ALA A 33 -19.29 -2.23 2.20
N TYR A 34 -18.66 -3.01 3.07
CA TYR A 34 -18.25 -2.55 4.39
C TYR A 34 -17.16 -1.47 4.31
N ALA A 35 -16.12 -1.67 3.51
CA ALA A 35 -15.04 -0.71 3.37
C ALA A 35 -15.54 0.64 2.82
N LYS A 36 -16.47 0.61 1.86
CA LYS A 36 -17.11 1.81 1.33
C LYS A 36 -17.96 2.53 2.38
N GLU A 37 -18.83 1.80 3.08
CA GLU A 37 -19.71 2.38 4.11
C GLU A 37 -18.92 2.98 5.29
N GLN A 38 -17.80 2.36 5.67
CA GLN A 38 -16.97 2.84 6.78
C GLN A 38 -15.95 3.93 6.38
N GLY A 39 -15.89 4.33 5.10
CA GLY A 39 -14.90 5.29 4.62
C GLY A 39 -13.46 4.76 4.64
N LEU A 40 -13.28 3.44 4.60
CA LEU A 40 -11.97 2.78 4.50
C LEU A 40 -11.52 2.56 3.05
N TRP A 41 -12.45 2.74 2.10
CA TRP A 41 -12.18 2.65 0.68
C TRP A 41 -11.33 3.83 0.20
N LEU A 42 -10.32 3.55 -0.62
CA LEU A 42 -9.45 4.55 -1.21
C LEU A 42 -10.25 5.54 -2.06
N ASP A 43 -10.22 6.82 -1.68
CA ASP A 43 -10.61 7.92 -2.54
C ASP A 43 -9.34 8.64 -3.04
N PRO A 44 -9.00 8.55 -4.35
CA PRO A 44 -7.83 9.23 -4.91
C PRO A 44 -7.83 10.76 -4.77
N LYS A 45 -8.98 11.36 -4.50
CA LYS A 45 -9.12 12.81 -4.29
C LYS A 45 -9.07 13.20 -2.81
N ALA A 46 -9.16 12.24 -1.90
CA ALA A 46 -9.06 12.53 -0.48
C ALA A 46 -7.61 12.90 -0.14
N GLU A 47 -7.46 14.03 0.55
CA GLU A 47 -6.18 14.48 1.13
C GLU A 47 -6.31 14.45 2.65
N PRO A 48 -5.88 13.37 3.33
CA PRO A 48 -5.88 13.33 4.78
C PRO A 48 -4.90 14.35 5.36
N ASP A 49 -5.26 14.92 6.51
CA ASP A 49 -4.41 15.84 7.25
C ASP A 49 -3.33 15.05 8.03
N PHE A 50 -2.17 14.91 7.42
CA PHE A 50 -1.00 14.26 8.01
C PHE A 50 -0.10 15.28 8.69
N SER A 51 0.51 14.91 9.82
CA SER A 51 1.51 15.76 10.49
C SER A 51 2.75 16.04 9.63
N GLU A 52 3.06 15.13 8.70
CA GLU A 52 4.16 15.28 7.74
C GLU A 52 3.79 14.56 6.44
N LYS A 53 4.12 15.18 5.30
CA LYS A 53 3.96 14.61 3.97
C LYS A 53 5.32 14.36 3.34
N LEU A 54 5.54 13.14 2.87
CA LEU A 54 6.71 12.73 2.12
C LEU A 54 6.28 12.26 0.74
N GLU A 55 7.09 12.55 -0.27
CA GLU A 55 6.83 12.19 -1.67
C GLU A 55 8.00 11.38 -2.23
N LEU A 56 7.68 10.35 -3.03
CA LEU A 56 8.65 9.52 -3.74
C LEU A 56 8.21 9.37 -5.18
N ASP A 57 9.01 9.93 -6.11
CA ASP A 57 8.80 9.70 -7.53
C ASP A 57 9.35 8.31 -7.92
N LEU A 58 8.43 7.40 -8.27
CA LEU A 58 8.77 6.04 -8.66
C LEU A 58 9.64 5.97 -9.93
N ALA A 59 9.60 7.00 -10.80
CA ALA A 59 10.46 7.05 -11.98
C ALA A 59 11.95 7.22 -11.63
N THR A 60 12.26 7.69 -10.42
CA THR A 60 13.63 7.82 -9.92
C THR A 60 14.19 6.52 -9.31
N VAL A 61 13.33 5.51 -9.12
CA VAL A 61 13.72 4.24 -8.50
C VAL A 61 14.52 3.42 -9.52
N VAL A 62 15.73 3.00 -9.11
CA VAL A 62 16.61 2.13 -9.89
C VAL A 62 16.89 0.82 -9.17
N PRO A 63 17.21 -0.26 -9.91
CA PRO A 63 17.65 -1.52 -9.32
C PRO A 63 18.75 -1.30 -8.30
N SER A 64 18.59 -1.86 -7.11
CA SER A 64 19.52 -1.68 -6.01
C SER A 64 19.46 -2.85 -5.04
N ILE A 65 20.52 -3.01 -4.25
CA ILE A 65 20.64 -3.96 -3.14
C ILE A 65 20.87 -3.20 -1.83
N ALA A 66 20.61 -3.85 -0.70
CA ALA A 66 20.85 -3.28 0.62
C ALA A 66 21.89 -4.09 1.40
N GLY A 67 22.88 -3.43 2.02
CA GLY A 67 23.88 -4.08 2.87
C GLY A 67 25.29 -3.50 2.77
N PRO A 68 26.32 -4.20 3.28
CA PRO A 68 26.27 -5.54 3.87
C PRO A 68 25.86 -5.55 5.35
N LYS A 69 25.80 -4.38 6.02
CA LYS A 69 25.58 -4.31 7.48
C LYS A 69 24.19 -3.85 7.89
N ARG A 70 23.55 -2.96 7.14
CA ARG A 70 22.26 -2.39 7.52
C ARG A 70 21.29 -2.37 6.33
N PRO A 71 19.98 -2.61 6.56
CA PRO A 71 18.97 -2.65 5.49
C PRO A 71 18.74 -1.29 4.81
N GLN A 72 19.11 -0.18 5.45
CA GLN A 72 19.06 1.16 4.85
C GLN A 72 20.29 1.50 3.99
N ASP A 73 21.32 0.64 3.98
CA ASP A 73 22.53 0.87 3.20
C ASP A 73 22.27 0.49 1.73
N ARG A 74 21.65 1.40 0.96
CA ARG A 74 21.30 1.19 -0.45
C ARG A 74 22.53 1.32 -1.36
N ILE A 75 22.76 0.31 -2.19
CA ILE A 75 23.79 0.25 -3.23
C ILE A 75 23.10 0.08 -4.58
N VAL A 76 23.30 1.00 -5.52
CA VAL A 76 22.74 0.91 -6.88
C VAL A 76 23.44 -0.21 -7.66
N LEU A 77 22.66 -1.00 -8.40
CA LEU A 77 23.20 -1.98 -9.35
C LEU A 77 23.42 -1.25 -10.68
N ALA A 78 24.68 -1.11 -11.09
CA ALA A 78 25.05 -0.52 -12.38
C ALA A 78 24.63 -1.39 -13.56
#